data_AF-A0A4D4M9A8-F1
#
_entry.id   AF-A0A4D4M9A8-F1
#
_cell.length_a   1.000
_cell.length_b   1.000
_cell.length_c   1.000
_cell.angle_alpha   90.00
_cell.angle_beta   90.00
_cell.angle_gamma   90.00
#
_symmetry.space_group_name_H-M   'P 1'
#
loop_
_entity.id
_entity.type
_entity.pdbx_description
1 polymer ?
#
loop_
_entity_poly.entity_id
_entity_poly.type
_entity_poly.pdbx_seq_one_letter_code
_entity_poly.pdbx_strand_id
1 'polypeptide(L)'
;MINAIAELIEVNEAGDFQEHFPGSVVIGGDGSREMLTYDFRQEPPPLVLPGISAQDWSSAIHQATSFSALLEQFPETGWKWDESEPSPS
;
A
#
# COMPACT_ATOMS: atom_id res chain seq x y z
N MET A 1 -0.56 -2.63 -9.67
CA MET A 1 -1.22 -1.72 -10.64
C MET A 1 -1.60 -0.42 -9.93
N ILE A 2 -1.58 0.73 -10.60
CA ILE A 2 -2.12 1.99 -10.07
C ILE A 2 -3.50 2.19 -10.71
N ASN A 3 -4.51 2.48 -9.90
CA ASN A 3 -5.90 2.62 -10.35
C ASN A 3 -6.08 3.94 -11.11
N ALA A 4 -7.09 3.99 -11.98
CA ALA A 4 -7.46 5.24 -12.62
C ALA A 4 -8.04 6.21 -11.56
N ILE A 5 -7.81 7.53 -11.74
CA ILE A 5 -8.33 8.56 -10.81
C ILE A 5 -9.85 8.43 -10.62
N ALA A 6 -10.57 8.10 -11.69
CA ALA A 6 -12.03 7.95 -11.68
C ALA A 6 -12.51 6.79 -10.78
N GLU A 7 -11.65 5.80 -10.51
CA GLU A 7 -11.97 4.60 -9.74
C GLU A 7 -11.61 4.76 -8.25
N LEU A 8 -10.86 5.80 -7.88
CA LEU A 8 -10.34 5.93 -6.50
C LEU A 8 -11.43 6.08 -5.45
N ILE A 9 -12.50 6.82 -5.76
CA ILE A 9 -13.62 7.01 -4.82
C ILE A 9 -14.29 5.66 -4.56
N GLU A 10 -14.71 4.97 -5.61
CA GLU A 10 -15.41 3.69 -5.51
C GLU A 10 -14.57 2.63 -4.79
N VAL A 11 -13.27 2.55 -5.07
CA VAL A 11 -12.36 1.61 -4.40
C VAL A 11 -12.25 1.88 -2.90
N ASN A 12 -12.17 3.15 -2.49
CA ASN A 12 -12.02 3.50 -1.07
C ASN A 12 -13.36 3.44 -0.32
N GLU A 13 -14.51 3.60 -0.99
CA GLU A 13 -15.84 3.43 -0.39
C GLU A 13 -16.26 1.96 -0.27
N ALA A 14 -15.84 1.10 -1.21
CA ALA A 14 -16.25 -0.30 -1.24
C ALA A 14 -15.54 -1.18 -0.19
N GLY A 15 -14.39 -0.74 0.34
CA GLY A 15 -13.62 -1.50 1.32
C GLY A 15 -13.68 -0.91 2.73
N ASP A 16 -13.55 -1.77 3.74
CA ASP A 16 -13.50 -1.39 5.16
C ASP A 16 -12.13 -0.81 5.57
N PHE A 17 -11.42 -0.16 4.63
CA PHE A 17 -10.05 0.34 4.85
C PHE A 17 -9.99 1.41 5.92
N GLN A 18 -10.98 2.28 6.03
CA GLN A 18 -11.00 3.28 7.10
C GLN A 18 -11.23 2.67 8.48
N GLU A 19 -11.86 1.50 8.58
CA GLU A 19 -12.10 0.82 9.86
C GLU A 19 -10.79 0.22 10.40
N HIS A 20 -10.05 -0.49 9.56
CA HIS A 20 -8.79 -1.16 9.93
C HIS A 20 -7.56 -0.26 9.84
N PHE A 21 -7.58 0.68 8.90
CA PHE A 21 -6.47 1.57 8.57
C PHE A 21 -6.96 3.04 8.49
N PRO A 22 -7.34 3.67 9.60
CA PRO A 22 -7.79 5.07 9.60
C PRO A 22 -6.75 6.01 8.97
N GLY A 23 -7.19 6.88 8.05
CA GLY A 23 -6.29 7.77 7.29
C GLY A 23 -5.61 7.10 6.10
N SER A 24 -6.03 5.89 5.72
CA SER A 24 -5.59 5.25 4.48
C SER A 24 -6.22 5.90 3.24
N VAL A 25 -5.49 5.92 2.13
CA VAL A 25 -6.09 6.13 0.80
C VAL A 25 -5.47 5.12 -0.16
N VAL A 26 -6.28 4.17 -0.62
CA VAL A 26 -5.87 3.15 -1.59
C VAL A 26 -5.81 3.78 -2.98
N ILE A 27 -4.67 3.61 -3.66
CA ILE A 27 -4.42 4.14 -5.01
C ILE A 27 -4.11 3.06 -6.05
N GLY A 28 -4.03 1.81 -5.64
CA GLY A 28 -3.67 0.72 -6.53
C GLY A 28 -3.72 -0.63 -5.84
N GLY A 29 -3.59 -1.68 -6.64
CA GLY A 29 -3.62 -3.05 -6.16
C GLY A 29 -2.82 -3.99 -7.06
N ASP A 30 -2.36 -5.11 -6.55
CA ASP A 30 -1.76 -6.19 -7.35
C ASP A 30 -2.83 -7.09 -7.99
N GLY A 31 -4.07 -7.01 -7.49
CA GLY A 31 -5.20 -7.86 -7.89
C GLY A 31 -5.39 -9.10 -7.00
N SER A 32 -4.47 -9.36 -6.06
CA SER A 32 -4.47 -10.51 -5.15
C SER A 32 -4.62 -10.08 -3.68
N ARG A 33 -5.30 -8.96 -3.44
CA ARG A 33 -5.65 -8.33 -2.15
C ARG A 33 -4.61 -7.37 -1.57
N GLU A 34 -3.49 -7.15 -2.25
CA GLU A 34 -2.49 -6.21 -1.77
C GLU A 34 -2.80 -4.82 -2.34
N MET A 35 -2.89 -3.85 -1.44
CA MET A 35 -3.40 -2.52 -1.76
C MET A 35 -2.31 -1.47 -1.54
N LEU A 36 -1.87 -0.82 -2.62
CA LEU A 36 -0.95 0.31 -2.55
C LEU A 36 -1.68 1.50 -1.94
N THR A 37 -1.21 1.95 -0.79
CA THR A 37 -1.98 2.83 0.10
C THR A 37 -1.11 3.98 0.61
N TYR A 38 -1.65 5.19 0.62
CA TYR A 38 -1.06 6.30 1.36
C TYR A 38 -1.42 6.22 2.85
N ASP A 39 -0.45 6.50 3.72
CA ASP A 39 -0.66 6.65 5.16
C ASP A 39 -0.69 8.14 5.56
N PHE A 40 -1.89 8.73 5.61
CA PHE A 40 -2.07 10.15 5.99
C PHE A 40 -2.00 10.42 7.49
N ARG A 41 -1.61 9.44 8.32
CA ARG A 41 -1.30 9.70 9.73
C ARG A 41 0.06 10.41 9.88
N GLN A 42 0.87 10.42 8.82
CA GLN A 42 2.20 11.01 8.75
C GLN A 42 2.23 12.14 7.71
N GLU A 43 3.15 13.09 7.89
CA GLU A 43 3.39 14.21 6.96
C GLU A 43 4.89 14.31 6.64
N PRO A 44 5.32 14.17 5.37
CA PRO A 44 4.49 13.84 4.20
C PRO A 44 3.96 12.40 4.25
N PRO A 45 2.78 12.12 3.66
CA PRO A 45 2.18 10.80 3.69
C PRO A 45 2.98 9.80 2.84
N PRO A 46 3.56 8.74 3.43
CA PRO A 46 4.29 7.73 2.66
C PRO A 46 3.34 6.74 1.98
N LEU A 47 3.88 5.99 1.02
CA LEU A 47 3.22 4.85 0.38
C LEU A 47 3.63 3.56 1.07
N VAL A 48 2.63 2.73 1.38
CA VAL A 48 2.80 1.45 2.05
C VAL A 48 1.92 0.37 1.42
N LEU A 49 2.23 -0.89 1.73
CA LEU A 49 1.33 -2.04 1.56
C LEU A 49 0.84 -2.49 2.93
N PRO A 50 -0.45 -2.27 3.28
CA PRO A 50 -1.03 -2.85 4.48
C PRO A 50 -1.01 -4.38 4.38
N GLY A 51 -0.68 -5.07 5.47
CA GLY A 51 -0.68 -6.53 5.47
C GLY A 51 -2.08 -7.11 5.26
N ILE A 52 -2.21 -8.08 4.36
CA ILE A 52 -3.49 -8.68 3.93
C ILE A 52 -4.35 -9.22 5.08
N SER A 53 -3.70 -9.69 6.14
CA SER A 53 -4.35 -10.26 7.33
C SER A 53 -4.33 -9.35 8.56
N ALA A 54 -3.73 -8.16 8.44
CA ALA A 54 -3.57 -7.27 9.57
C ALA A 54 -4.83 -6.45 9.81
N GLN A 55 -5.15 -6.28 11.08
CA GLN A 55 -6.28 -5.46 11.53
C GLN A 55 -5.85 -4.02 11.82
N ASP A 56 -4.55 -3.73 11.71
CA ASP A 56 -3.96 -2.44 11.97
C ASP A 56 -2.66 -2.28 11.16
N TRP A 57 -2.05 -1.09 11.26
CA TRP A 57 -0.85 -0.71 10.53
C TRP A 57 0.44 -1.42 10.95
N SER A 58 0.43 -2.34 11.92
CA SER A 58 1.65 -2.95 12.48
C SER A 58 2.49 -3.73 11.47
N SER A 59 1.86 -4.26 10.41
CA SER A 59 2.50 -5.01 9.34
C SER A 59 2.64 -4.22 8.03
N ALA A 60 2.39 -2.91 8.06
CA ALA A 60 2.44 -2.10 6.84
C ALA A 60 3.88 -2.01 6.31
N ILE A 61 4.10 -2.49 5.08
CA ILE A 61 5.42 -2.52 4.44
C ILE A 61 5.62 -1.21 3.69
N HIS A 62 6.60 -0.42 4.10
CA HIS A 62 6.93 0.84 3.44
C HIS A 62 7.42 0.63 2.00
N GLN A 63 6.73 1.25 1.05
CA GLN A 63 7.08 1.21 -0.37
C GLN A 63 8.00 2.38 -0.74
N ALA A 64 7.56 3.61 -0.48
CA ALA A 64 8.27 4.84 -0.82
C ALA A 64 7.78 6.04 -0.02
N THR A 65 8.63 7.06 0.13
CA THR A 65 8.28 8.31 0.84
C THR A 65 7.38 9.23 0.03
N SER A 66 7.26 9.00 -1.28
CA SER A 66 6.37 9.74 -2.18
C SER A 66 6.06 8.90 -3.42
N PHE A 67 5.02 9.29 -4.16
CA PHE A 67 4.69 8.61 -5.42
C PHE A 67 5.76 8.77 -6.49
N SER A 68 6.42 9.93 -6.59
CA SER A 68 7.55 10.12 -7.50
C SER A 68 8.69 9.15 -7.18
N ALA A 69 9.05 9.02 -5.90
CA ALA A 69 10.08 8.07 -5.47
C ALA A 69 9.67 6.61 -5.76
N LEU A 70 8.37 6.27 -5.62
CA LEU A 70 7.87 4.96 -6.02
C LEU A 70 8.08 4.72 -7.53
N LEU A 71 7.70 5.67 -8.37
CA LEU A 71 7.80 5.54 -9.83
C LEU A 71 9.24 5.46 -10.33
N GLU A 72 10.18 6.12 -9.65
CA GLU A 72 11.61 6.05 -9.98
C GLU A 72 12.18 4.64 -9.75
N GLN A 73 11.85 3.99 -8.63
CA GLN A 73 12.36 2.65 -8.30
C GLN A 73 11.56 1.50 -8.97
N PHE A 74 10.30 1.74 -9.30
CA PHE A 74 9.35 0.70 -9.71
C PHE A 74 9.82 -0.20 -10.87
N PRO A 75 10.41 0.35 -11.95
CA PRO A 75 10.82 -0.47 -13.10
C PRO A 75 11.89 -1.50 -12.75
N GLU A 76 12.66 -1.26 -11.67
CA GLU A 76 13.76 -2.13 -11.25
C GLU A 76 13.33 -3.11 -10.16
N THR A 77 12.63 -2.64 -9.13
CA THR A 77 12.35 -3.44 -7.93
C THR A 77 10.91 -3.96 -7.85
N GLY A 78 9.98 -3.37 -8.60
CA GLY A 78 8.56 -3.55 -8.35
C GLY A 78 8.16 -3.16 -6.92
N TRP A 79 7.20 -3.88 -6.35
CA TRP A 79 6.75 -3.70 -4.97
C TRP A 79 7.74 -4.32 -3.99
N LYS A 80 7.90 -3.69 -2.83
CA LYS A 80 8.63 -4.26 -1.70
C LYS A 80 7.70 -5.23 -0.99
N TRP A 81 8.09 -6.49 -0.97
CA TRP A 81 7.49 -7.53 -0.15
C TRP A 81 8.31 -7.66 1.13
N ASP A 82 7.69 -8.06 2.24
CA ASP A 82 8.42 -8.28 3.48
C ASP A 82 9.46 -9.39 3.24
N GLU A 83 10.74 -9.12 3.55
CA GLU A 83 11.83 -10.10 3.45
C GLU A 83 11.80 -11.10 4.61
N SER A 84 10.61 -11.62 4.92
CA SER A 84 10.39 -12.72 5.86
C SER A 84 10.26 -14.04 5.11
N GLU A 85 11.16 -14.35 4.16
CA GLU A 85 11.70 -15.70 3.99
C GLU A 85 13.08 -15.65 3.32
N PRO A 86 14.13 -16.00 4.06
CA PRO A 86 14.93 -17.14 3.67
C PRO A 86 14.48 -18.32 4.54
N SER A 87 13.76 -19.26 3.94
CA SER A 87 13.50 -20.56 4.57
C SER A 87 14.84 -21.28 4.80
N PRO A 88 15.01 -21.96 5.95
CA PRO A 88 16.32 -22.33 6.50
C PRO A 88 16.94 -23.55 5.80
N SER A 89 18.20 -23.43 5.40
CA SER A 89 19.33 -24.38 5.56
C SER A 89 20.37 -24.16 4.47
#